data_AF-A0A534SDL6-F1
#
_entry.id   AF-A0A534SDL6-F1
#
_cell.length_a   1.000
_cell.length_b   1.000
_cell.length_c   1.000
_cell.angle_alpha   90.00
_cell.angle_beta   90.00
_cell.angle_gamma   90.00
#
_symmetry.space_group_name_H-M   'P 1'
#
loop_
_entity.id
_entity.type
_entity.pdbx_description
1 polymer ?
#
loop_
_entity_poly.entity_id
_entity_poly.type
_entity_poly.pdbx_seq_one_letter_code
_entity_poly.pdbx_strand_id
1 'polypeptide(L)'
;MTIIVLTCVLLLDLLSSLGAWAELKPGEVLSQENWQEAKGLLPDAVLHRFQDGSYQAQVVTLPQTLGWGSKFKSASEANAGKFSIDAADSLIANTTNTYPAFLYGYPFPQIDPKDPQAAAKVIHNFAYTLMQPDDADRLSNLHWVTPSTVGRHAEFRGQLLFYGSRFSGPIANPHATLRKGVIAGVAPPEVFGVVILEWVYLDPKRWNSLWTYVPEFRRVRQLPAINGSDSLFGSDLAHDDLYLFSGKVQYFTWKLVGVQEALVPYRLPNPKPLRRAEKGYLLENSQDPLIMGWEKKGWQGKAWWPTNYSL
;
A
#
# COMPACT_ATOMS: atom_id res chain seq x y z
N MET A 1 -4.34 48.25 -67.13
CA MET A 1 -4.50 47.05 -67.98
C MET A 1 -4.05 45.86 -67.16
N THR A 2 -4.99 44.96 -66.87
CA THR A 2 -4.83 43.57 -66.40
C THR A 2 -4.43 43.30 -64.93
N ILE A 3 -5.37 42.64 -64.24
CA ILE A 3 -5.40 42.02 -62.90
C ILE A 3 -5.05 40.50 -63.07
N ILE A 4 -4.83 39.78 -61.95
CA ILE A 4 -5.05 38.32 -61.71
C ILE A 4 -3.75 37.48 -61.64
N VAL A 5 -3.48 36.56 -60.69
CA VAL A 5 -3.97 36.19 -59.33
C VAL A 5 -3.03 35.08 -58.81
N LEU A 6 -2.89 35.06 -57.49
CA LEU A 6 -2.49 33.97 -56.59
C LEU A 6 -2.73 32.53 -57.08
N THR A 7 -1.82 31.59 -56.81
CA THR A 7 -2.23 30.24 -56.41
C THR A 7 -1.22 29.62 -55.44
N CYS A 8 -1.70 29.34 -54.24
CA CYS A 8 -1.06 28.56 -53.19
C CYS A 8 -0.80 27.11 -53.63
N VAL A 9 0.34 26.56 -53.22
CA VAL A 9 0.49 25.11 -53.01
C VAL A 9 0.89 24.90 -51.56
N LEU A 10 -0.13 24.69 -50.73
CA LEU A 10 -0.05 24.07 -49.41
C LEU A 10 0.20 22.58 -49.63
N LEU A 11 1.38 22.08 -49.25
CA LEU A 11 1.67 20.65 -49.24
C LEU A 11 2.40 20.29 -47.94
N LEU A 12 1.67 19.55 -47.09
CA LEU A 12 2.12 18.62 -46.06
C LEU A 12 3.12 19.13 -45.00
N ASP A 13 2.58 19.66 -43.91
CA ASP A 13 3.11 19.45 -42.55
C ASP A 13 2.07 18.68 -41.70
N LEU A 14 1.72 17.48 -42.18
CA LEU A 14 0.72 16.59 -41.56
C LEU A 14 1.35 15.57 -40.59
N LEU A 15 2.46 15.91 -39.94
CA LEU A 15 3.21 15.00 -39.07
C LEU A 15 3.80 15.70 -37.84
N SER A 16 2.97 16.36 -37.03
CA SER A 16 3.34 16.73 -35.65
C SER A 16 2.14 17.18 -34.79
N SER A 17 0.97 16.55 -34.96
CA SER A 17 -0.01 16.50 -33.86
C SER A 17 0.22 15.22 -33.06
N LEU A 18 1.38 15.12 -32.39
CA LEU A 18 1.40 14.38 -31.12
C LEU A 18 0.44 15.16 -30.24
N GLY A 19 -0.80 14.68 -30.12
CA GLY A 19 -1.85 15.35 -29.36
C GLY A 19 -1.28 15.83 -28.04
N ALA A 20 -1.27 17.15 -27.84
CA ALA A 20 -1.16 17.71 -26.51
C ALA A 20 -2.46 17.30 -25.81
N TRP A 21 -2.42 16.13 -25.18
CA TRP A 21 -3.51 15.64 -24.37
C TRP A 21 -3.76 16.66 -23.25
N ALA A 22 -5.02 17.00 -23.01
CA ALA A 22 -5.36 17.96 -21.99
C ALA A 22 -4.92 17.45 -20.61
N GLU A 23 -4.49 18.36 -19.74
CA GLU A 23 -4.20 18.03 -18.35
C GLU A 23 -5.50 17.62 -17.64
N LEU A 24 -5.51 16.47 -16.97
CA LEU A 24 -6.66 15.97 -16.20
C LEU A 24 -7.03 16.95 -15.08
N LYS A 25 -8.31 17.34 -15.03
CA LYS A 25 -8.82 18.29 -14.04
C LYS A 25 -9.74 17.63 -13.02
N PRO A 26 -9.76 18.14 -11.78
CA PRO A 26 -10.78 17.76 -10.82
C PRO A 26 -12.20 17.90 -11.39
N GLY A 27 -13.01 16.87 -11.22
CA GLY A 27 -14.36 16.75 -11.76
C GLY A 27 -14.45 15.96 -13.06
N GLU A 28 -13.35 15.75 -13.77
CA GLU A 28 -13.32 14.91 -14.98
C GLU A 28 -13.39 13.43 -14.62
N VAL A 29 -13.97 12.63 -15.52
CA VAL A 29 -13.97 11.17 -15.41
C VAL A 29 -12.84 10.63 -16.26
N LEU A 30 -11.85 10.00 -15.62
CA LEU A 30 -10.84 9.20 -16.31
C LEU A 30 -11.46 7.86 -16.71
N SER A 31 -11.41 7.54 -18.00
CA SER A 31 -12.07 6.37 -18.59
C SER A 31 -11.29 5.82 -19.79
N GLN A 32 -11.91 4.90 -20.54
CA GLN A 32 -11.37 4.39 -21.81
C GLN A 32 -11.24 5.45 -22.90
N GLU A 33 -12.01 6.53 -22.85
CA GLU A 33 -12.02 7.54 -23.91
C GLU A 33 -10.81 8.48 -23.82
N ASN A 34 -10.28 8.68 -22.62
CA ASN A 34 -9.23 9.67 -22.32
C ASN A 34 -8.07 9.12 -21.47
N TRP A 35 -7.92 7.79 -21.36
CA TRP A 35 -6.86 7.16 -20.54
C TRP A 35 -5.44 7.68 -20.84
N GLN A 36 -5.18 8.15 -22.07
CA GLN A 36 -3.89 8.68 -22.50
C GLN A 36 -3.45 9.90 -21.68
N GLU A 37 -4.40 10.67 -21.14
CA GLU A 37 -4.15 11.84 -20.30
C GLU A 37 -3.51 11.43 -18.95
N ALA A 38 -3.67 10.17 -18.52
CA ALA A 38 -3.07 9.64 -17.29
C ALA A 38 -1.69 8.98 -17.50
N LYS A 39 -1.10 9.04 -18.70
CA LYS A 39 0.23 8.49 -18.97
C LYS A 39 1.29 9.13 -18.08
N GLY A 40 2.11 8.31 -17.44
CA GLY A 40 3.12 8.76 -16.48
C GLY A 40 2.59 9.11 -15.10
N LEU A 41 1.27 9.27 -14.93
CA LEU A 41 0.63 9.55 -13.63
C LEU A 41 0.17 8.28 -12.90
N LEU A 42 0.09 7.15 -13.59
CA LEU A 42 -0.29 5.85 -13.05
C LEU A 42 0.73 4.77 -13.45
N PRO A 43 0.90 3.70 -12.65
CA PRO A 43 1.63 2.52 -13.11
C PRO A 43 1.01 1.93 -14.39
N ASP A 44 1.83 1.48 -15.34
CA ASP A 44 1.36 0.98 -16.64
C ASP A 44 0.29 -0.12 -16.51
N ALA A 45 0.45 -1.02 -15.54
CA ALA A 45 -0.52 -2.08 -15.28
C ALA A 45 -1.89 -1.55 -14.83
N VAL A 46 -1.94 -0.40 -14.15
CA VAL A 46 -3.18 0.28 -13.76
C VAL A 46 -3.73 1.08 -14.93
N LEU A 47 -2.88 1.78 -15.67
CA LEU A 47 -3.26 2.54 -16.86
C LEU A 47 -3.93 1.66 -17.92
N HIS A 48 -3.43 0.44 -18.12
CA HIS A 48 -4.03 -0.55 -19.01
C HIS A 48 -5.51 -0.85 -18.68
N ARG A 49 -5.90 -0.75 -17.40
CA ARG A 49 -7.29 -0.99 -16.98
C ARG A 49 -8.24 0.13 -17.38
N PHE A 50 -7.74 1.36 -17.51
CA PHE A 50 -8.51 2.44 -18.13
C PHE A 50 -8.57 2.23 -19.64
N GLN A 51 -7.44 1.89 -20.27
CA GLN A 51 -7.35 1.62 -21.72
C GLN A 51 -8.29 0.51 -22.20
N ASP A 52 -8.42 -0.59 -21.43
CA ASP A 52 -9.30 -1.72 -21.78
C ASP A 52 -10.76 -1.54 -21.32
N GLY A 53 -11.08 -0.37 -20.74
CA GLY A 53 -12.43 -0.02 -20.26
C GLY A 53 -12.86 -0.74 -18.98
N SER A 54 -11.95 -1.43 -18.29
CA SER A 54 -12.24 -2.07 -17.00
C SER A 54 -12.48 -1.05 -15.89
N TYR A 55 -11.76 0.08 -15.91
CA TYR A 55 -11.76 1.09 -14.84
C TYR A 55 -12.33 2.42 -15.34
N GLN A 56 -13.03 3.11 -14.42
CA GLN A 56 -13.40 4.52 -14.55
C GLN A 56 -13.26 5.18 -13.18
N ALA A 57 -12.74 6.41 -13.12
CA ALA A 57 -12.54 7.10 -11.86
C ALA A 57 -12.82 8.59 -12.00
N GLN A 58 -13.47 9.19 -11.00
CA GLN A 58 -13.55 10.64 -10.91
C GLN A 58 -12.21 11.19 -10.45
N VAL A 59 -11.66 12.13 -11.21
CA VAL A 59 -10.48 12.90 -10.79
C VAL A 59 -10.94 13.90 -9.75
N VAL A 60 -10.31 13.89 -8.58
CA VAL A 60 -10.67 14.77 -7.46
C VAL A 60 -9.45 15.44 -6.88
N THR A 61 -9.63 16.64 -6.34
CA THR A 61 -8.61 17.25 -5.49
C THR A 61 -8.55 16.49 -4.17
N LEU A 62 -7.34 16.15 -3.72
CA LEU A 62 -7.17 15.53 -2.41
C LEU A 62 -7.67 16.49 -1.31
N PRO A 63 -8.51 16.01 -0.37
CA PRO A 63 -9.03 16.88 0.67
C PRO A 63 -7.93 17.28 1.64
N GLN A 64 -8.01 18.51 2.18
CA GLN A 64 -7.05 19.01 3.18
C GLN A 64 -7.02 18.20 4.47
N THR A 65 -8.06 17.39 4.72
CA THR A 65 -8.15 16.46 5.85
C THR A 65 -7.25 15.24 5.71
N LEU A 66 -6.70 14.98 4.51
CA LEU A 66 -5.75 13.90 4.29
C LEU A 66 -4.41 14.23 4.94
N GLY A 67 -4.06 13.48 5.99
CA GLY A 67 -2.75 13.58 6.61
C GLY A 67 -2.71 12.95 7.99
N TRP A 68 -1.52 12.99 8.60
CA TRP A 68 -1.31 12.42 9.92
C TRP A 68 -1.89 13.28 11.04
N GLY A 69 -2.30 12.63 12.13
CA GLY A 69 -2.70 13.31 13.35
C GLY A 69 -1.57 14.13 13.97
N SER A 70 -1.91 15.14 14.78
CA SER A 70 -0.95 16.08 15.38
C SER A 70 0.19 15.38 16.11
N LYS A 71 -0.11 14.33 16.89
CA LYS A 71 0.91 13.56 17.62
C LYS A 71 2.00 12.97 16.70
N PHE A 72 1.61 12.39 15.56
CA PHE A 72 2.58 11.83 14.62
C PHE A 72 3.36 12.92 13.88
N LYS A 73 2.70 14.03 13.53
CA LYS A 73 3.36 15.20 12.93
C LYS A 73 4.43 15.78 13.85
N SER A 74 4.09 16.09 15.10
CA SER A 74 5.04 16.64 16.07
C SER A 74 6.18 15.66 16.41
N ALA A 75 5.90 14.36 16.49
CA ALA A 75 6.95 13.36 16.68
C ALA A 75 7.91 13.29 15.48
N SER A 76 7.36 13.34 14.26
CA SER A 76 8.16 13.37 13.03
C SER A 76 9.05 14.61 12.96
N GLU A 77 8.51 15.80 13.23
CA GLU A 77 9.28 17.05 13.28
C GLU A 77 10.41 16.96 14.31
N ALA A 78 10.12 16.43 15.50
CA ALA A 78 11.10 16.25 16.56
C ALA A 78 12.19 15.21 16.23
N ASN A 79 12.00 14.36 15.21
CA ASN A 79 12.99 13.37 14.77
C ASN A 79 14.02 13.94 13.80
N ALA A 80 13.85 15.17 13.31
CA ALA A 80 14.79 15.80 12.39
C ALA A 80 16.24 15.75 12.94
N GLY A 81 17.15 15.18 12.15
CA GLY A 81 18.57 15.07 12.49
C GLY A 81 18.94 14.02 13.56
N LYS A 82 17.98 13.27 14.12
CA LYS A 82 18.26 12.26 15.17
C LYS A 82 18.67 10.90 14.63
N PHE A 83 18.44 10.65 13.35
CA PHE A 83 18.67 9.36 12.71
C PHE A 83 19.56 9.49 11.48
N SER A 84 20.23 8.39 11.16
CA SER A 84 21.05 8.21 9.97
C SER A 84 20.81 6.82 9.37
N ILE A 85 21.38 6.59 8.19
CA ILE A 85 21.37 5.31 7.51
C ILE A 85 22.82 4.80 7.46
N ASP A 86 23.05 3.55 7.86
CA ASP A 86 24.37 2.93 7.76
C ASP A 86 24.69 2.42 6.34
N ALA A 87 25.85 1.78 6.17
CA ALA A 87 26.28 1.23 4.89
C ALA A 87 25.43 0.03 4.40
N ALA A 88 24.57 -0.53 5.25
CA ALA A 88 23.66 -1.63 4.94
C ALA A 88 22.20 -1.14 4.86
N ASP A 89 21.99 0.15 4.58
CA ASP A 89 20.68 0.81 4.51
C ASP A 89 19.83 0.67 5.78
N SER A 90 20.46 0.45 6.94
CA SER A 90 19.75 0.30 8.22
C SER A 90 19.59 1.62 8.93
N LEU A 91 18.43 1.81 9.56
CA LEU A 91 18.14 2.95 10.43
C LEU A 91 19.01 2.90 11.69
N ILE A 92 19.72 3.98 11.98
CA ILE A 92 20.57 4.14 13.16
C ILE A 92 20.14 5.39 13.93
N ALA A 93 20.01 5.27 15.25
CA ALA A 93 19.88 6.41 16.15
C ALA A 93 21.26 7.03 16.40
N ASN A 94 21.44 8.31 16.10
CA ASN A 94 22.74 8.99 16.16
C ASN A 94 23.31 9.09 17.60
N THR A 95 22.46 8.99 18.62
CA THR A 95 22.87 9.06 20.02
C THR A 95 23.46 7.74 20.54
N THR A 96 22.99 6.60 20.03
CA THR A 96 23.42 5.27 20.51
C THR A 96 24.23 4.50 19.49
N ASN A 97 24.24 4.93 18.22
CA ASN A 97 24.82 4.20 17.09
C ASN A 97 24.28 2.77 16.95
N THR A 98 23.00 2.59 17.27
CA THR A 98 22.28 1.32 17.13
C THR A 98 20.93 1.53 16.47
N TYR A 99 20.31 0.45 16.01
CA TYR A 99 18.90 0.48 15.63
C TYR A 99 18.05 0.94 16.83
N PRO A 100 17.08 1.85 16.64
CA PRO A 100 16.28 2.37 17.76
C PRO A 100 15.43 1.28 18.39
N ALA A 101 15.50 1.15 19.72
CA ALA A 101 14.63 0.24 20.47
C ALA A 101 13.15 0.65 20.39
N PHE A 102 12.90 1.94 20.19
CA PHE A 102 11.58 2.52 19.99
C PHE A 102 11.70 3.80 19.15
N LEU A 103 10.81 3.97 18.17
CA LEU A 103 10.65 5.18 17.37
C LEU A 103 9.17 5.41 17.08
N TYR A 104 8.71 6.65 17.22
CA TYR A 104 7.40 7.09 16.76
C TYR A 104 7.55 8.35 15.90
N GLY A 105 6.76 8.49 14.83
CA GLY A 105 6.99 9.50 13.80
C GLY A 105 7.84 8.99 12.64
N TYR A 106 7.97 9.82 11.61
CA TYR A 106 8.98 9.61 10.56
C TYR A 106 10.39 9.77 11.14
N PRO A 107 11.32 8.84 10.88
CA PRO A 107 12.73 9.05 11.20
C PRO A 107 13.36 10.18 10.37
N PHE A 108 12.91 10.37 9.13
CA PHE A 108 13.47 11.35 8.19
C PHE A 108 12.37 12.31 7.67
N PRO A 109 11.94 13.29 8.46
CA PRO A 109 10.89 14.23 8.05
C PRO A 109 11.25 15.08 6.82
N GLN A 110 12.55 15.28 6.55
CA GLN A 110 13.05 15.90 5.33
C GLN A 110 14.00 14.95 4.61
N ILE A 111 13.81 14.78 3.31
CA ILE A 111 14.64 13.94 2.45
C ILE A 111 15.01 14.77 1.22
N ASP A 112 16.32 14.95 0.98
CA ASP A 112 16.82 15.48 -0.28
C ASP A 112 16.84 14.33 -1.31
N PRO A 113 16.14 14.43 -2.45
CA PRO A 113 16.20 13.41 -3.51
C PRO A 113 17.59 13.16 -4.07
N LYS A 114 18.53 14.10 -3.89
CA LYS A 114 19.94 13.98 -4.33
C LYS A 114 20.81 13.23 -3.33
N ASP A 115 20.31 12.95 -2.13
CA ASP A 115 21.01 12.15 -1.15
C ASP A 115 21.19 10.72 -1.69
N PRO A 116 22.42 10.16 -1.72
CA PRO A 116 22.63 8.78 -2.14
C PRO A 116 21.83 7.76 -1.32
N GLN A 117 21.45 8.10 -0.07
CA GLN A 117 20.63 7.29 0.82
C GLN A 117 19.14 7.70 0.83
N ALA A 118 18.70 8.57 -0.10
CA ALA A 118 17.31 9.04 -0.15
C ALA A 118 16.31 7.89 -0.19
N ALA A 119 16.60 6.85 -0.98
CA ALA A 119 15.74 5.67 -1.12
C ALA A 119 15.55 4.92 0.20
N ALA A 120 16.65 4.68 0.92
CA ALA A 120 16.63 4.05 2.24
C ALA A 120 15.82 4.90 3.24
N LYS A 121 16.00 6.22 3.24
CA LYS A 121 15.23 7.13 4.09
C LYS A 121 13.72 7.07 3.79
N VAL A 122 13.35 7.04 2.51
CA VAL A 122 11.95 6.94 2.06
C VAL A 122 11.32 5.63 2.54
N ILE A 123 11.98 4.49 2.34
CA ILE A 123 11.39 3.20 2.73
C ILE A 123 11.32 3.02 4.25
N HIS A 124 12.27 3.57 5.02
CA HIS A 124 12.15 3.62 6.48
C HIS A 124 10.96 4.48 6.90
N ASN A 125 10.77 5.67 6.31
CA ASN A 125 9.57 6.46 6.56
C ASN A 125 8.29 5.66 6.25
N PHE A 126 8.24 4.98 5.10
CA PHE A 126 7.10 4.13 4.73
C PHE A 126 6.85 3.04 5.77
N ALA A 127 7.87 2.32 6.22
CA ALA A 127 7.74 1.26 7.23
C ALA A 127 7.11 1.79 8.53
N TYR A 128 7.44 3.01 8.96
CA TYR A 128 6.85 3.63 10.14
C TYR A 128 5.43 4.20 9.93
N THR A 129 4.95 4.33 8.68
CA THR A 129 3.52 4.60 8.41
C THR A 129 2.63 3.40 8.71
N LEU A 130 3.17 2.19 8.65
CA LEU A 130 2.42 0.95 8.90
C LEU A 130 2.17 0.70 10.40
N MET A 131 2.93 1.39 11.26
CA MET A 131 3.03 1.10 12.70
C MET A 131 2.37 2.18 13.57
N GLN A 132 1.35 2.83 13.01
CA GLN A 132 0.55 3.83 13.72
C GLN A 132 -0.32 3.25 14.84
N PRO A 133 -1.06 2.15 14.65
CA PRO A 133 -1.83 1.57 15.75
C PRO A 133 -0.90 0.82 16.71
N ASP A 134 -1.31 0.69 17.98
CA ASP A 134 -0.59 -0.13 18.96
C ASP A 134 -0.67 -1.62 18.64
N ASP A 135 -1.85 -2.04 18.16
CA ASP A 135 -2.22 -3.38 17.77
C ASP A 135 -3.39 -3.34 16.77
N ALA A 136 -3.63 -4.45 16.08
CA ALA A 136 -4.76 -4.58 15.16
C ALA A 136 -5.30 -6.01 15.17
N ASP A 137 -6.62 -6.15 15.09
CA ASP A 137 -7.33 -7.40 14.80
C ASP A 137 -8.17 -7.18 13.54
N ARG A 138 -7.97 -8.00 12.53
CA ARG A 138 -8.66 -7.88 11.24
C ARG A 138 -9.13 -9.24 10.77
N LEU A 139 -10.42 -9.36 10.51
CA LEU A 139 -10.95 -10.39 9.63
C LEU A 139 -10.80 -9.91 8.19
N SER A 140 -10.22 -10.74 7.32
CA SER A 140 -9.94 -10.40 5.92
C SER A 140 -10.45 -11.51 5.01
N ASN A 141 -11.03 -11.11 3.89
CA ASN A 141 -11.54 -12.00 2.87
C ASN A 141 -10.71 -11.80 1.61
N LEU A 142 -10.10 -12.88 1.14
CA LEU A 142 -9.31 -12.93 -0.08
C LEU A 142 -10.10 -13.68 -1.15
N HIS A 143 -10.32 -13.04 -2.29
CA HIS A 143 -11.07 -13.61 -3.41
C HIS A 143 -10.16 -13.77 -4.62
N TRP A 144 -10.17 -14.96 -5.22
CA TRP A 144 -9.54 -15.21 -6.52
C TRP A 144 -10.56 -14.89 -7.59
N VAL A 145 -10.28 -13.87 -8.38
CA VAL A 145 -11.24 -13.29 -9.30
C VAL A 145 -10.70 -13.32 -10.71
N THR A 146 -11.51 -13.81 -11.64
CA THR A 146 -11.29 -13.73 -13.08
C THR A 146 -12.09 -12.54 -13.63
N PRO A 147 -11.90 -12.12 -14.89
CA PRO A 147 -12.66 -11.00 -15.47
C PRO A 147 -14.18 -11.14 -15.33
N SER A 148 -14.71 -12.35 -15.31
CA SER A 148 -16.15 -12.63 -15.35
C SER A 148 -16.71 -13.29 -14.08
N THR A 149 -15.89 -13.88 -13.22
CA THR A 149 -16.38 -14.62 -12.04
C THR A 149 -15.38 -14.65 -10.88
N VAL A 150 -15.88 -14.90 -9.68
CA VAL A 150 -15.08 -15.30 -8.51
C VAL A 150 -14.94 -16.82 -8.49
N GLY A 151 -13.71 -17.32 -8.39
CA GLY A 151 -13.43 -18.76 -8.40
C GLY A 151 -13.52 -19.36 -7.00
N ARG A 152 -12.68 -18.86 -6.09
CA ARG A 152 -12.63 -19.29 -4.68
C ARG A 152 -12.35 -18.11 -3.77
N HIS A 153 -12.55 -18.31 -2.47
CA HIS A 153 -12.17 -17.35 -1.45
C HIS A 153 -11.45 -18.04 -0.29
N ALA A 154 -10.77 -17.24 0.52
CA ALA A 154 -10.23 -17.62 1.81
C ALA A 154 -10.46 -16.48 2.81
N GLU A 155 -10.96 -16.81 3.99
CA GLU A 155 -11.08 -15.90 5.11
C GLU A 155 -9.99 -16.19 6.13
N PHE A 156 -9.38 -15.15 6.67
CA PHE A 156 -8.39 -15.27 7.73
C PHE A 156 -8.46 -14.11 8.70
N ARG A 157 -8.12 -14.39 9.95
CA ARG A 157 -7.96 -13.38 10.99
C ARG A 157 -6.49 -13.07 11.18
N GLY A 158 -6.11 -11.81 10.95
CA GLY A 158 -4.81 -11.26 11.24
C GLY A 158 -4.82 -10.49 12.55
N GLN A 159 -3.88 -10.80 13.44
CA GLN A 159 -3.64 -10.06 14.68
C GLN A 159 -2.19 -9.57 14.70
N LEU A 160 -1.99 -8.27 14.96
CA LEU A 160 -0.68 -7.64 15.04
C LEU A 160 -0.52 -6.95 16.38
N LEU A 161 0.66 -7.07 16.97
CA LEU A 161 1.09 -6.28 18.12
C LEU A 161 2.42 -5.60 17.80
N PHE A 162 2.45 -4.28 17.88
CA PHE A 162 3.66 -3.49 17.66
C PHE A 162 4.39 -3.24 18.98
N TYR A 163 5.72 -3.21 18.91
CA TYR A 163 6.61 -2.99 20.05
C TYR A 163 7.60 -1.85 19.77
N GLY A 164 8.20 -1.83 18.57
CA GLY A 164 9.20 -0.83 18.18
C GLY A 164 8.64 0.52 17.74
N SER A 165 7.32 0.61 17.54
CA SER A 165 6.59 1.85 17.29
C SER A 165 5.15 1.70 17.75
N ARG A 166 4.63 2.66 18.53
CA ARG A 166 3.30 2.57 19.14
C ARG A 166 2.74 3.97 19.39
N PHE A 167 1.47 4.18 19.08
CA PHE A 167 0.78 5.42 19.41
C PHE A 167 0.78 5.69 20.91
N SER A 168 0.51 4.69 21.75
CA SER A 168 0.43 4.86 23.21
C SER A 168 1.79 4.89 23.91
N GLY A 169 2.89 4.78 23.16
CA GLY A 169 4.24 4.73 23.72
C GLY A 169 4.75 3.30 23.98
N PRO A 170 6.00 3.18 24.47
CA PRO A 170 6.67 1.89 24.60
C PRO A 170 6.03 0.97 25.64
N ILE A 171 6.11 -0.33 25.41
CA ILE A 171 5.83 -1.41 26.38
C ILE A 171 7.07 -2.28 26.52
N ALA A 172 7.06 -3.18 27.51
CA ALA A 172 8.12 -4.17 27.67
C ALA A 172 8.34 -4.97 26.37
N ASN A 173 9.57 -4.97 25.87
CA ASN A 173 9.97 -5.64 24.63
C ASN A 173 11.16 -6.58 24.87
N PRO A 174 10.98 -7.66 25.68
CA PRO A 174 12.08 -8.54 26.07
C PRO A 174 12.70 -9.32 24.89
N HIS A 175 12.01 -9.36 23.75
CA HIS A 175 12.46 -10.07 22.55
C HIS A 175 13.09 -9.16 21.49
N ALA A 176 13.19 -7.86 21.76
CA ALA A 176 13.68 -6.85 20.81
C ALA A 176 13.02 -6.95 19.42
N THR A 177 11.69 -7.06 19.41
CA THR A 177 10.89 -7.15 18.18
C THR A 177 10.34 -5.80 17.78
N LEU A 178 10.20 -5.56 16.46
CA LEU A 178 9.47 -4.43 15.91
C LEU A 178 7.96 -4.68 16.02
N ARG A 179 7.53 -5.87 15.58
CA ARG A 179 6.16 -6.37 15.69
C ARG A 179 6.13 -7.89 15.79
N LYS A 180 5.01 -8.40 16.28
CA LYS A 180 4.63 -9.81 16.18
C LYS A 180 3.27 -9.92 15.52
N GLY A 181 3.08 -10.93 14.69
CA GLY A 181 1.84 -11.15 13.95
C GLY A 181 1.38 -12.58 13.99
N VAL A 182 0.07 -12.78 14.04
CA VAL A 182 -0.58 -14.08 13.85
C VAL A 182 -1.57 -13.96 12.70
N ILE A 183 -1.54 -14.89 11.76
CA ILE A 183 -2.56 -15.06 10.72
C ILE A 183 -3.17 -16.44 10.90
N ALA A 184 -4.47 -16.51 11.15
CA ALA A 184 -5.19 -17.78 11.32
C ALA A 184 -6.28 -17.92 10.25
N GLY A 185 -6.27 -19.04 9.53
CA GLY A 185 -7.31 -19.37 8.56
C GLY A 185 -8.65 -19.64 9.24
N VAL A 186 -9.72 -19.09 8.66
CA VAL A 186 -11.09 -19.11 9.20
C VAL A 186 -12.05 -19.87 8.28
N ALA A 187 -11.92 -19.68 6.97
CA ALA A 187 -12.71 -20.42 5.98
C ALA A 187 -11.96 -20.42 4.64
N PRO A 188 -12.19 -21.39 3.74
CA PRO A 188 -13.03 -22.59 3.89
C PRO A 188 -12.38 -23.66 4.79
N PRO A 189 -13.01 -24.84 5.02
CA PRO A 189 -12.49 -25.87 5.94
C PRO A 189 -11.03 -26.28 5.68
N GLU A 190 -10.56 -26.19 4.43
CA GLU A 190 -9.20 -26.55 4.01
C GLU A 190 -8.11 -25.62 4.58
N VAL A 191 -8.46 -24.40 4.99
CA VAL A 191 -7.53 -23.47 5.66
C VAL A 191 -7.86 -23.26 7.14
N PHE A 192 -9.00 -23.79 7.60
CA PHE A 192 -9.47 -23.58 8.96
C PHE A 192 -8.47 -24.12 9.98
N GLY A 193 -8.01 -23.26 10.88
CA GLY A 193 -7.06 -23.63 11.93
C GLY A 193 -5.60 -23.72 11.48
N VAL A 194 -5.28 -23.46 10.21
CA VAL A 194 -3.90 -23.17 9.80
C VAL A 194 -3.50 -21.84 10.42
N VAL A 195 -2.40 -21.82 11.16
CA VAL A 195 -1.92 -20.62 11.87
C VAL A 195 -0.49 -20.31 11.49
N ILE A 196 -0.21 -19.05 11.22
CA ILE A 196 1.10 -18.53 10.88
C ILE A 196 1.49 -17.49 11.92
N LEU A 197 2.65 -17.66 12.54
CA LEU A 197 3.21 -16.74 13.54
C LEU A 197 4.47 -16.11 12.96
N GLU A 198 4.54 -14.79 12.95
CA GLU A 198 5.70 -14.03 12.50
C GLU A 198 6.25 -13.16 13.63
N TRP A 199 7.58 -13.19 13.81
CA TRP A 199 8.30 -12.24 14.64
C TRP A 199 9.26 -11.43 13.78
N VAL A 200 9.07 -10.11 13.78
CA VAL A 200 9.95 -9.16 13.10
C VAL A 200 10.90 -8.55 14.13
N TYR A 201 12.21 -8.73 13.97
CA TYR A 201 13.20 -8.28 14.94
C TYR A 201 13.72 -6.88 14.63
N LEU A 202 14.09 -6.13 15.67
CA LEU A 202 14.75 -4.82 15.55
C LEU A 202 16.19 -4.93 15.05
N ASP A 203 16.90 -6.00 15.39
CA ASP A 203 18.26 -6.22 14.92
C ASP A 203 18.26 -6.35 13.39
N PRO A 204 18.87 -5.43 12.63
CA PRO A 204 18.85 -5.43 11.17
C PRO A 204 19.46 -6.70 10.56
N LYS A 205 20.43 -7.34 11.25
CA LYS A 205 21.13 -8.53 10.76
C LYS A 205 20.40 -9.84 11.05
N ARG A 206 19.39 -9.80 11.92
CA ARG A 206 18.62 -10.98 12.29
C ARG A 206 17.45 -11.19 11.33
N TRP A 207 17.38 -12.38 10.76
CA TRP A 207 16.22 -12.79 9.99
C TRP A 207 14.96 -12.89 10.86
N ASN A 208 13.82 -12.53 10.28
CA ASN A 208 12.50 -12.71 10.89
C ASN A 208 12.26 -14.20 11.12
N SER A 209 11.57 -14.52 12.21
CA SER A 209 11.19 -15.90 12.48
C SER A 209 9.74 -16.11 12.06
N LEU A 210 9.51 -17.19 11.32
CA LEU A 210 8.20 -17.60 10.85
C LEU A 210 7.92 -19.02 11.35
N TRP A 211 6.72 -19.25 11.85
CA TRP A 211 6.23 -20.59 12.19
C TRP A 211 4.88 -20.81 11.55
N THR A 212 4.62 -22.06 11.15
CA THR A 212 3.30 -22.49 10.70
C THR A 212 2.82 -23.67 11.54
N TYR A 213 1.55 -23.64 11.90
CA TYR A 213 0.82 -24.77 12.45
C TYR A 213 -0.19 -25.25 11.42
N VAL A 214 -0.18 -26.55 11.16
CA VAL A 214 -1.09 -27.20 10.21
C VAL A 214 -1.90 -28.27 10.97
N PRO A 215 -3.23 -28.13 11.09
CA PRO A 215 -4.07 -29.02 11.89
C PRO A 215 -3.95 -30.51 11.53
N GLU A 216 -3.81 -30.82 10.25
CA GLU A 216 -3.72 -32.19 9.71
C GLU A 216 -2.51 -32.93 10.29
N PHE A 217 -1.42 -32.21 10.52
CA PHE A 217 -0.20 -32.77 11.10
C PHE A 217 -0.10 -32.55 12.61
N ARG A 218 -0.93 -31.67 13.17
CA ARG A 218 -0.91 -31.24 14.59
C ARG A 218 0.49 -30.81 15.04
N ARG A 219 1.24 -30.15 14.15
CA ARG A 219 2.63 -29.78 14.39
C ARG A 219 2.86 -28.31 14.06
N VAL A 220 3.65 -27.67 14.91
CA VAL A 220 4.26 -26.37 14.62
C VAL A 220 5.62 -26.64 13.97
N ARG A 221 5.87 -25.98 12.83
CA ARG A 221 7.16 -26.00 12.15
C ARG A 221 7.68 -24.57 12.02
N GLN A 222 8.93 -24.36 12.41
CA GLN A 222 9.63 -23.14 12.04
C GLN A 222 9.99 -23.21 10.56
N LEU A 223 9.64 -22.16 9.83
CA LEU A 223 9.98 -21.99 8.43
C LEU A 223 11.27 -21.18 8.31
N PRO A 224 12.14 -21.49 7.33
CA PRO A 224 13.20 -20.60 6.92
C PRO A 224 12.66 -19.19 6.62
N ALA A 225 13.47 -18.16 6.86
CA ALA A 225 13.00 -16.78 6.71
C ALA A 225 12.68 -16.38 5.25
N ILE A 226 13.24 -17.10 4.27
CA ILE A 226 12.89 -16.93 2.85
C ILE A 226 11.41 -17.24 2.56
N ASN A 227 10.79 -18.09 3.39
CA ASN A 227 9.36 -18.37 3.30
C ASN A 227 8.48 -17.18 3.74
N GLY A 228 9.08 -16.04 4.15
CA GLY A 228 8.35 -14.78 4.31
C GLY A 228 7.69 -14.30 3.01
N SER A 229 8.23 -14.70 1.86
CA SER A 229 7.64 -14.39 0.55
C SER A 229 6.84 -15.56 -0.03
N ASP A 230 6.52 -16.58 0.78
CA ASP A 230 5.65 -17.68 0.33
C ASP A 230 4.21 -17.20 0.15
N SER A 231 3.53 -17.87 -0.77
CA SER A 231 2.12 -17.69 -1.07
C SER A 231 1.24 -17.90 0.16
N LEU A 232 0.51 -16.85 0.56
CA LEU A 232 -0.48 -16.88 1.62
C LEU A 232 -1.72 -17.65 1.13
N PHE A 233 -2.00 -18.81 1.73
CA PHE A 233 -3.14 -19.68 1.38
C PHE A 233 -3.22 -20.06 -0.11
N GLY A 234 -2.07 -20.16 -0.80
CA GLY A 234 -2.04 -20.48 -2.23
C GLY A 234 -2.51 -19.33 -3.13
N SER A 235 -2.40 -18.08 -2.66
CA SER A 235 -2.74 -16.87 -3.41
C SER A 235 -1.52 -16.25 -4.10
N ASP A 236 -1.77 -15.21 -4.89
CA ASP A 236 -0.70 -14.36 -5.42
C ASP A 236 -0.18 -13.35 -4.37
N LEU A 237 -0.75 -13.32 -3.17
CA LEU A 237 -0.24 -12.54 -2.03
C LEU A 237 0.78 -13.37 -1.25
N ALA A 238 1.86 -12.72 -0.84
CA ALA A 238 2.85 -13.26 0.08
C ALA A 238 2.62 -12.77 1.53
N HIS A 239 3.31 -13.37 2.51
CA HIS A 239 3.20 -12.92 3.91
C HIS A 239 3.72 -11.50 4.11
N ASP A 240 4.76 -11.12 3.35
CA ASP A 240 5.34 -9.79 3.37
C ASP A 240 4.59 -8.76 2.52
N ASP A 241 3.50 -9.11 1.83
CA ASP A 241 2.64 -8.14 1.10
C ASP A 241 1.67 -7.37 1.98
N LEU A 242 1.61 -7.68 3.29
CA LEU A 242 0.72 -6.98 4.20
C LEU A 242 1.01 -5.47 4.17
N TYR A 243 -0.04 -4.66 3.96
CA TYR A 243 0.08 -3.22 3.70
C TYR A 243 0.94 -2.87 2.48
N LEU A 244 0.82 -3.63 1.39
CA LEU A 244 1.58 -3.51 0.13
C LEU A 244 3.04 -3.96 0.24
N PHE A 245 3.71 -3.67 1.35
CA PHE A 245 5.03 -4.16 1.65
C PHE A 245 5.28 -4.10 3.16
N SER A 246 5.59 -5.24 3.77
CA SER A 246 5.94 -5.39 5.18
C SER A 246 7.20 -6.23 5.38
N GLY A 247 7.90 -6.50 4.27
CA GLY A 247 9.23 -7.08 4.26
C GLY A 247 10.21 -6.22 5.03
N LYS A 248 11.26 -6.86 5.55
CA LYS A 248 12.28 -6.15 6.30
C LYS A 248 13.11 -5.30 5.34
N VAL A 249 13.20 -4.00 5.60
CA VAL A 249 13.91 -3.03 4.73
C VAL A 249 15.31 -3.49 4.34
N GLN A 250 16.01 -4.11 5.30
CA GLN A 250 17.39 -4.57 5.13
C GLN A 250 17.57 -5.78 4.20
N TYR A 251 16.49 -6.43 3.76
CA TYR A 251 16.59 -7.56 2.82
C TYR A 251 16.73 -7.10 1.37
N PHE A 252 16.64 -5.79 1.11
CA PHE A 252 16.58 -5.22 -0.23
C PHE A 252 17.61 -4.12 -0.38
N THR A 253 18.01 -3.87 -1.63
CA THR A 253 18.77 -2.67 -2.01
C THR A 253 17.80 -1.66 -2.59
N TRP A 254 17.83 -0.43 -2.07
CA TRP A 254 16.88 0.60 -2.46
C TRP A 254 17.53 1.64 -3.36
N LYS A 255 16.86 1.98 -4.46
CA LYS A 255 17.29 3.04 -5.39
C LYS A 255 16.14 3.98 -5.66
N LEU A 256 16.38 5.27 -5.50
CA LEU A 256 15.44 6.30 -5.92
C LEU A 256 15.59 6.47 -7.43
N VAL A 257 14.55 6.09 -8.18
CA VAL A 257 14.55 6.18 -9.64
C VAL A 257 14.01 7.50 -10.16
N GLY A 258 13.19 8.19 -9.36
CA GLY A 258 12.62 9.48 -9.71
C GLY A 258 11.62 9.97 -8.67
N VAL A 259 11.20 11.21 -8.84
CA VAL A 259 10.11 11.84 -8.09
C VAL A 259 9.17 12.42 -9.13
N GLN A 260 7.89 12.08 -9.03
CA GLN A 260 6.86 12.54 -9.96
C GLN A 260 5.55 12.76 -9.23
N GLU A 261 4.70 13.59 -9.83
CA GLU A 261 3.28 13.61 -9.48
C GLU A 261 2.62 12.32 -9.96
N ALA A 262 1.63 11.85 -9.21
CA ALA A 262 0.91 10.62 -9.51
C ALA A 262 -0.55 10.74 -9.09
N LEU A 263 -1.42 10.08 -9.85
CA LEU A 263 -2.77 9.81 -9.42
C LEU A 263 -2.73 8.65 -8.41
N VAL A 264 -3.39 8.85 -7.26
CA VAL A 264 -3.47 7.85 -6.21
C VAL A 264 -4.92 7.43 -5.99
N PRO A 265 -5.20 6.15 -5.72
CA PRO A 265 -6.56 5.72 -5.42
C PRO A 265 -7.02 6.39 -4.12
N TYR A 266 -8.15 7.09 -4.21
CA TYR A 266 -8.78 7.74 -3.07
C TYR A 266 -10.27 7.41 -3.02
N ARG A 267 -10.80 7.21 -1.82
CA ARG A 267 -12.21 6.90 -1.61
C ARG A 267 -12.86 7.93 -0.70
N LEU A 268 -14.03 8.42 -1.09
CA LEU A 268 -14.86 9.32 -0.28
C LEU A 268 -16.03 8.55 0.36
N PRO A 269 -16.58 9.04 1.49
CA PRO A 269 -16.03 10.13 2.31
C PRO A 269 -14.78 9.67 3.09
N ASN A 270 -13.88 10.63 3.33
CA ASN A 270 -12.73 10.47 4.23
C ASN A 270 -12.61 11.73 5.10
N PRO A 271 -12.20 11.61 6.38
CA PRO A 271 -11.73 10.39 7.04
C PRO A 271 -12.88 9.43 7.38
N LYS A 272 -12.58 8.12 7.39
CA LYS A 272 -13.51 7.12 7.95
C LYS A 272 -13.45 7.18 9.47
N PRO A 273 -14.59 7.36 10.17
CA PRO A 273 -14.60 7.46 11.62
C PRO A 273 -14.23 6.12 12.26
N LEU A 274 -13.46 6.21 13.35
CA LEU A 274 -13.24 5.11 14.28
C LEU A 274 -14.20 5.27 15.46
N ARG A 275 -14.97 4.22 15.79
CA ARG A 275 -15.84 4.21 16.96
C ARG A 275 -15.15 3.50 18.11
N ARG A 276 -15.22 4.07 19.31
CA ARG A 276 -14.79 3.37 20.52
C ARG A 276 -15.64 2.12 20.73
N ALA A 277 -14.99 0.99 20.96
CA ALA A 277 -15.62 -0.26 21.33
C ALA A 277 -15.28 -0.62 22.78
N GLU A 278 -15.82 -1.75 23.28
CA GLU A 278 -15.42 -2.29 24.58
C GLU A 278 -13.91 -2.51 24.66
N LYS A 279 -13.31 -2.97 23.55
CA LYS A 279 -11.87 -3.12 23.38
C LYS A 279 -11.40 -2.26 22.19
N GLY A 280 -10.69 -1.18 22.51
CA GLY A 280 -10.06 -0.31 21.51
C GLY A 280 -11.04 0.45 20.63
N TYR A 281 -10.73 0.50 19.34
CA TYR A 281 -11.49 1.22 18.33
C TYR A 281 -11.82 0.29 17.17
N LEU A 282 -13.03 0.43 16.63
CA LEU A 282 -13.47 -0.27 15.44
C LEU A 282 -13.57 0.74 14.30
N LEU A 283 -13.05 0.34 13.13
CA LEU A 283 -13.44 1.00 11.90
C LEU A 283 -14.91 0.70 11.66
N GLU A 284 -15.73 1.74 11.56
CA GLU A 284 -17.14 1.52 11.27
C GLU A 284 -17.29 0.88 9.88
N ASN A 285 -18.24 -0.05 9.76
CA ASN A 285 -18.65 -0.54 8.46
C ASN A 285 -19.06 0.67 7.63
N SER A 286 -18.55 0.74 6.40
CA SER A 286 -18.92 1.79 5.45
C SER A 286 -20.45 1.77 5.32
N GLN A 287 -21.10 2.92 5.53
CA GLN A 287 -22.55 3.07 5.28
C GLN A 287 -22.89 2.68 3.84
N ASP A 288 -21.94 2.92 2.93
CA ASP A 288 -21.99 2.46 1.54
C ASP A 288 -20.90 1.41 1.30
N PRO A 289 -21.12 0.11 1.54
CA PRO A 289 -20.14 -0.91 1.16
C PRO A 289 -19.96 -0.93 -0.37
N LEU A 290 -18.75 -1.22 -0.86
CA LEU A 290 -18.58 -1.47 -2.29
C LEU A 290 -19.24 -2.80 -2.63
N ILE A 291 -20.12 -2.79 -3.61
CA ILE A 291 -20.75 -3.99 -4.17
C ILE A 291 -19.97 -4.35 -5.41
N MET A 292 -19.25 -5.45 -5.35
CA MET A 292 -18.37 -5.89 -6.43
C MET A 292 -19.18 -6.50 -7.57
N GLY A 293 -18.64 -6.46 -8.79
CA GLY A 293 -19.28 -6.99 -9.99
C GLY A 293 -19.76 -8.44 -9.85
N TRP A 294 -18.98 -9.30 -9.19
CA TRP A 294 -19.36 -10.69 -8.94
C TRP A 294 -20.57 -10.85 -7.99
N GLU A 295 -20.92 -9.83 -7.21
CA GLU A 295 -22.06 -9.85 -6.29
C GLU A 295 -23.36 -9.43 -6.99
N LYS A 296 -23.28 -8.82 -8.18
CA LYS A 296 -24.43 -8.26 -8.89
C LYS A 296 -24.82 -9.12 -10.09
N LYS A 297 -25.97 -9.80 -9.98
CA LYS A 297 -26.56 -10.59 -11.07
C LYS A 297 -26.74 -9.73 -12.33
N GLY A 298 -26.24 -10.23 -13.47
CA GLY A 298 -26.37 -9.55 -14.77
C GLY A 298 -25.36 -8.43 -15.02
N TRP A 299 -24.39 -8.21 -14.14
CA TRP A 299 -23.30 -7.27 -14.37
C TRP A 299 -22.48 -7.64 -15.62
N GLN A 300 -22.21 -6.65 -16.47
CA GLN A 300 -21.48 -6.85 -17.73
C GLN A 300 -20.03 -6.35 -17.68
N GLY A 301 -19.67 -5.57 -16.65
CA GLY A 301 -18.29 -5.11 -16.44
C GLY A 301 -17.40 -6.20 -15.82
N LYS A 302 -16.16 -5.85 -15.49
CA LYS A 302 -15.26 -6.80 -14.82
C LYS A 302 -15.80 -7.17 -13.45
N ALA A 303 -15.69 -8.45 -13.08
CA ALA A 303 -16.16 -8.97 -11.81
C ALA A 303 -15.55 -8.24 -10.61
N TRP A 304 -14.28 -7.84 -10.71
CA TRP A 304 -13.55 -7.12 -9.67
C TRP A 304 -13.79 -5.61 -9.63
N TRP A 305 -14.62 -5.05 -10.50
CA TRP A 305 -14.92 -3.63 -10.47
C TRP A 305 -16.18 -3.37 -9.63
N PRO A 306 -16.18 -2.37 -8.73
CA PRO A 306 -17.38 -2.04 -7.97
C PRO A 306 -18.50 -1.52 -8.87
N THR A 307 -19.74 -1.94 -8.58
CA THR A 307 -20.94 -1.61 -9.37
C THR A 307 -21.72 -0.41 -8.87
N ASN A 308 -21.46 0.00 -7.63
CA ASN A 308 -22.07 1.14 -6.95
C ASN A 308 -21.03 2.25 -6.69
N TYR A 309 -19.97 2.29 -7.49
CA TYR A 309 -19.03 3.40 -7.49
C TYR A 309 -19.72 4.59 -8.17
N SER A 310 -20.06 5.61 -7.38
CA SER A 310 -20.54 6.89 -7.91
C SER A 310 -19.36 7.66 -8.50
N LEU A 311 -19.44 7.98 -9.78
CA LEU A 311 -18.57 8.93 -10.47
C LEU A 311 -19.00 10.37 -10.21
#